data_AF-A0ABD0JQR3-F1
#
_entry.id   AF-A0ABD0JQR3-F1
#
_cell.length_a   1.000
_cell.length_b   1.000
_cell.length_c   1.000
_cell.angle_alpha   90.00
_cell.angle_beta   90.00
_cell.angle_gamma   90.00
#
_symmetry.space_group_name_H-M   'P 1'
#
loop_
_entity.id
_entity.type
_entity.pdbx_description
1 polymer ?
#
loop_
_entity_poly.entity_id
_entity_poly.type
_entity_poly.pdbx_seq_one_letter_code
_entity_poly.pdbx_strand_id
1 'polypeptide(L)'
;MCFFNAIIDPFEPTLQGDTSFLKSPGIGYRPQIDYTTDEIWFDEDSSSEKNKKLIKSFEDVLEPYGDFTDHAYRRSDCSDDNPINDFPCRLKEYNHKDFAPCNKAGHFGLTSGLAKCFLLRLNKIYGWKPADYKLSQLNDVDMPDKVRKIIDAANRRPPGEGKVRLIPLWCKGK
;
A
#
# COMPACT_ATOMS: atom_id res chain seq x y z
N MET A 1 -7.68 30.38 21.16
CA MET A 1 -7.55 28.93 20.89
C MET A 1 -6.13 28.41 21.19
N CYS A 2 -5.42 28.94 22.22
CA CYS A 2 -4.05 28.50 22.55
C CYS A 2 -3.99 27.45 23.66
N PHE A 3 -4.97 27.43 24.57
CA PHE A 3 -4.94 26.51 25.73
C PHE A 3 -5.09 25.03 25.33
N PHE A 4 -5.84 24.73 24.27
CA PHE A 4 -6.05 23.35 23.81
C PHE A 4 -4.79 22.75 23.15
N ASN A 5 -3.99 23.54 22.44
CA ASN A 5 -2.74 23.06 21.84
C ASN A 5 -1.60 22.89 22.86
N ALA A 6 -1.72 23.47 24.06
CA ALA A 6 -0.74 23.33 25.13
C ALA A 6 -0.87 22.01 25.91
N ILE A 7 -2.00 21.30 25.76
CA ILE A 7 -2.31 20.05 26.48
C ILE A 7 -2.30 18.82 25.55
N ILE A 8 -2.13 19.02 24.25
CA ILE A 8 -2.06 17.94 23.26
C ILE A 8 -0.59 17.64 22.99
N ASP A 9 -0.23 16.35 23.06
CA ASP A 9 1.09 15.89 22.66
C ASP A 9 1.26 16.06 21.13
N PRO A 10 2.34 16.72 20.66
CA PRO A 10 2.55 16.98 19.24
C PRO A 10 2.97 15.75 18.44
N PHE A 11 3.37 14.65 19.08
CA PHE A 11 3.84 13.41 18.47
C PHE A 11 2.83 12.27 18.59
N GLU A 12 2.02 12.26 19.65
CA GLU A 12 1.10 11.15 19.94
C GLU A 12 -0.36 11.62 20.10
N PRO A 13 -1.31 11.12 19.30
CA PRO A 13 -2.72 11.46 19.48
C PRO A 13 -3.26 10.96 20.83
N THR A 14 -4.11 11.73 21.50
CA THR A 14 -4.61 11.36 22.84
C THR A 14 -5.59 10.18 22.81
N LEU A 15 -6.37 10.01 21.73
CA LEU A 15 -7.34 8.93 21.57
C LEU A 15 -6.81 7.90 20.56
N GLN A 16 -6.40 6.72 21.04
CA GLN A 16 -5.79 5.65 20.24
C GLN A 16 -6.34 4.28 20.62
N GLY A 17 -6.06 3.27 19.79
CA GLY A 17 -6.39 1.88 20.09
C GLY A 17 -7.88 1.68 20.28
N ASP A 18 -8.28 0.92 21.31
CA ASP A 18 -9.66 0.47 21.51
C ASP A 18 -10.67 1.57 21.88
N THR A 19 -10.21 2.77 22.18
CA THR A 19 -11.10 3.91 22.43
C THR A 19 -11.26 4.79 21.19
N SER A 20 -10.48 4.53 20.14
CA SER A 20 -10.59 5.23 18.86
C SER A 20 -11.57 4.52 17.93
N PHE A 21 -12.27 5.27 17.10
CA PHE A 21 -12.98 4.72 15.94
C PHE A 21 -12.01 4.10 14.92
N LEU A 22 -10.75 4.56 14.90
CA LEU A 22 -9.71 4.12 13.98
C LEU A 22 -8.93 2.91 14.53
N LYS A 23 -9.62 1.89 15.07
CA LYS A 23 -8.96 0.68 15.61
C LYS A 23 -8.28 -0.16 14.53
N SER A 24 -8.91 -0.23 13.37
CA SER A 24 -8.48 -1.02 12.23
C SER A 24 -8.23 -0.10 11.05
N PRO A 25 -7.09 -0.24 10.36
CA PRO A 25 -6.79 0.59 9.22
C PRO A 25 -7.76 0.31 8.08
N GLY A 26 -8.33 1.38 7.53
CA GLY A 26 -9.04 1.30 6.26
C GLY A 26 -8.08 1.05 5.09
N ILE A 27 -8.63 0.55 3.99
CA ILE A 27 -7.92 0.39 2.72
C ILE A 27 -8.47 1.43 1.76
N GLY A 28 -7.59 2.29 1.25
CA GLY A 28 -7.86 3.14 0.11
C GLY A 28 -7.29 2.54 -1.17
N TYR A 29 -7.77 3.01 -2.31
CA TYR A 29 -7.22 2.65 -3.62
C TYR A 29 -6.90 3.89 -4.44
N ARG A 30 -6.03 3.73 -5.44
CA ARG A 30 -5.77 4.71 -6.50
C ARG A 30 -5.78 4.00 -7.86
N PRO A 31 -6.20 4.69 -8.93
CA PRO A 31 -6.51 6.12 -8.99
C PRO A 31 -7.91 6.41 -8.42
N GLN A 32 -8.08 7.61 -7.87
CA GLN A 32 -9.38 8.11 -7.42
C GLN A 32 -9.51 9.56 -7.86
N ILE A 33 -10.34 9.78 -8.89
CA ILE A 33 -10.54 11.10 -9.53
C ILE A 33 -11.82 11.75 -9.00
N ASP A 34 -12.84 10.95 -8.73
CA ASP A 34 -14.08 11.36 -8.09
C ASP A 34 -14.22 10.61 -6.76
N TYR A 35 -14.49 11.34 -5.68
CA TYR A 35 -14.67 10.77 -4.34
C TYR A 35 -16.12 10.35 -4.08
N THR A 36 -17.04 10.64 -5.00
CA THR A 36 -18.46 10.31 -4.88
C THR A 36 -18.83 8.96 -5.50
N THR A 37 -17.92 8.36 -6.28
CA THR A 37 -18.10 7.05 -6.92
C THR A 37 -16.85 6.20 -6.79
N ASP A 38 -17.03 4.89 -6.74
CA ASP A 38 -15.94 3.91 -6.76
C ASP A 38 -15.58 3.42 -8.17
N GLU A 39 -16.22 3.98 -9.19
CA GLU A 39 -16.00 3.59 -10.58
C GLU A 39 -14.80 4.31 -11.19
N ILE A 40 -13.98 3.53 -11.89
CA ILE A 40 -12.81 4.04 -12.59
C ILE A 40 -13.03 3.88 -14.08
N TRP A 41 -13.33 5.00 -14.72
CA TRP A 41 -13.54 5.10 -16.14
C TRP A 41 -12.25 5.55 -16.82
N PHE A 42 -11.86 4.86 -17.88
CA PHE A 42 -10.72 5.21 -18.73
C PHE A 42 -11.18 5.22 -20.20
N ASP A 43 -10.39 5.81 -21.08
CA ASP A 43 -10.66 5.82 -22.51
C ASP A 43 -9.66 4.89 -23.22
N GLU A 44 -10.03 4.36 -24.39
CA GLU A 44 -9.10 3.55 -25.21
C GLU A 44 -7.93 4.39 -25.73
N ASP A 45 -8.19 5.66 -26.03
CA ASP A 45 -7.14 6.61 -26.38
C ASP A 45 -6.31 6.98 -25.14
N SER A 46 -5.10 6.42 -25.09
CA SER A 46 -4.10 6.70 -24.05
C SER A 46 -3.77 8.19 -23.89
N SER A 47 -3.96 9.01 -24.94
CA SER A 47 -3.69 10.44 -24.93
C SER A 47 -4.86 11.30 -24.44
N SER A 48 -5.98 10.68 -24.09
CA SER A 48 -7.15 11.37 -23.53
C SER A 48 -6.81 12.10 -22.23
N GLU A 49 -7.46 13.24 -22.02
CA GLU A 49 -7.32 14.00 -20.76
C GLU A 49 -7.75 13.21 -19.53
N LYS A 50 -8.70 12.28 -19.70
CA LYS A 50 -9.15 11.38 -18.64
C LYS A 50 -8.04 10.42 -18.21
N ASN A 51 -7.37 9.77 -19.16
CA ASN A 51 -6.25 8.88 -18.87
C ASN A 51 -5.07 9.66 -18.27
N LYS A 52 -4.77 10.86 -18.76
CA LYS A 52 -3.75 11.74 -18.15
C LYS A 52 -4.05 12.05 -16.69
N LYS A 53 -5.31 12.34 -16.33
CA LYS A 53 -5.71 12.55 -14.93
C LYS A 53 -5.52 11.30 -14.07
N LEU A 54 -5.85 10.13 -14.60
CA LEU A 54 -5.63 8.85 -13.90
C LEU A 54 -4.15 8.59 -13.67
N ILE A 55 -3.31 8.75 -14.70
CA ILE A 55 -1.84 8.61 -14.60
C ILE A 55 -1.30 9.57 -13.55
N LYS A 56 -1.70 10.84 -13.60
CA LYS A 56 -1.29 11.85 -12.63
C LYS A 56 -1.69 11.47 -11.19
N SER A 57 -2.88 10.91 -10.99
CA SER A 57 -3.30 10.43 -9.66
C SER A 57 -2.38 9.34 -9.08
N PHE A 58 -1.74 8.52 -9.91
CA PHE A 58 -0.71 7.58 -9.44
C PHE A 58 0.60 8.30 -9.13
N GLU A 59 1.05 9.15 -10.04
CA GLU A 59 2.32 9.88 -9.90
C GLU A 59 2.32 10.74 -8.64
N ASP A 60 1.25 11.49 -8.38
CA ASP A 60 1.11 12.34 -7.18
C ASP A 60 1.24 11.54 -5.87
N VAL A 61 0.79 10.28 -5.87
CA VAL A 61 0.87 9.41 -4.69
C VAL A 61 2.23 8.73 -4.55
N LEU A 62 2.91 8.47 -5.67
CA LEU A 62 4.18 7.76 -5.72
C LEU A 62 5.40 8.69 -5.68
N GLU A 63 5.25 9.96 -6.06
CA GLU A 63 6.30 10.98 -6.03
C GLU A 63 7.01 11.05 -4.66
N PRO A 64 6.29 11.07 -3.51
CA PRO A 64 6.92 11.08 -2.20
C PRO A 64 7.69 9.80 -1.84
N TYR A 65 7.67 8.77 -2.68
CA TYR A 65 8.40 7.52 -2.48
C TYR A 65 9.61 7.38 -3.41
N GLY A 66 9.84 8.35 -4.29
CA GLY A 66 10.93 8.30 -5.26
C GLY A 66 12.31 8.69 -4.76
N ASP A 67 13.31 8.33 -5.55
CA ASP A 67 14.74 8.41 -5.18
C ASP A 67 15.25 9.86 -4.99
N PHE A 68 14.54 10.87 -5.48
CA PHE A 68 15.00 12.26 -5.57
C PHE A 68 14.29 13.25 -4.63
N THR A 69 13.58 12.77 -3.62
CA THR A 69 12.98 13.68 -2.62
C THR A 69 14.01 14.09 -1.56
N ASP A 70 13.86 15.28 -0.97
CA ASP A 70 14.69 15.81 0.15
C ASP A 70 14.78 14.91 1.40
N HIS A 71 14.05 13.79 1.42
CA HIS A 71 14.03 12.80 2.51
C HIS A 71 14.60 11.44 2.11
N ALA A 72 15.27 11.30 0.96
CA ALA A 72 15.84 10.04 0.51
C ALA A 72 16.84 9.44 1.52
N TYR A 73 17.56 10.30 2.28
CA TYR A 73 18.45 9.88 3.37
C TYR A 73 17.72 9.33 4.60
N ARG A 74 16.41 9.58 4.73
CA ARG A 74 15.53 9.03 5.77
C ARG A 74 14.73 7.84 5.27
N ARG A 75 15.27 7.08 4.30
CA ARG A 75 14.67 5.83 3.82
C ARG A 75 15.68 4.70 3.80
N SER A 76 15.20 3.52 4.14
CA SER A 76 16.00 2.30 4.16
C SER A 76 15.67 1.39 2.98
N ASP A 77 16.66 0.58 2.60
CA ASP A 77 16.45 -0.53 1.68
C ASP A 77 15.92 -1.71 2.49
N CYS A 78 14.60 -1.82 2.53
CA CYS A 78 13.94 -2.97 3.15
C CYS A 78 14.00 -4.16 2.21
N SER A 79 14.26 -5.32 2.77
CA SER A 79 14.12 -6.61 2.13
C SER A 79 13.60 -7.60 3.17
N ASP A 80 13.21 -8.80 2.74
CA ASP A 80 12.83 -9.86 3.66
C ASP A 80 13.94 -10.19 4.68
N ASP A 81 15.20 -9.92 4.33
CA ASP A 81 16.40 -10.21 5.13
C ASP A 81 16.88 -9.01 5.96
N ASN A 82 16.38 -7.80 5.67
CA ASN A 82 16.73 -6.58 6.39
C ASN A 82 15.54 -6.14 7.26
N PRO A 83 15.65 -6.16 8.61
CA PRO A 83 14.56 -5.75 9.47
C PRO A 83 14.17 -4.29 9.23
N ILE A 84 12.86 -4.02 9.27
CA ILE A 84 12.29 -2.68 9.24
C ILE A 84 12.97 -1.86 10.35
N ASN A 85 13.62 -0.77 9.96
CA ASN A 85 14.24 0.18 10.88
C ASN A 85 13.33 1.40 11.08
N ASP A 86 13.82 2.41 11.82
CA ASP A 86 13.06 3.63 12.10
C ASP A 86 12.75 4.46 10.84
N PHE A 87 13.31 4.08 9.69
CA PHE A 87 13.07 4.72 8.41
C PHE A 87 12.11 3.91 7.53
N PRO A 88 11.16 4.58 6.84
CA PRO A 88 10.31 3.91 5.87
C PRO A 88 11.14 3.31 4.72
N CYS A 89 10.65 2.17 4.22
CA CYS A 89 11.22 1.49 3.07
C CYS A 89 11.13 2.35 1.80
N ARG A 90 12.16 2.31 0.96
CA ARG A 90 12.07 2.82 -0.41
C ARG A 90 11.14 1.91 -1.22
N LEU A 91 10.21 2.50 -1.96
CA LEU A 91 9.45 1.77 -2.97
C LEU A 91 10.22 1.86 -4.28
N LYS A 92 11.04 0.85 -4.59
CA LYS A 92 11.80 0.80 -5.86
C LYS A 92 10.96 0.24 -7.00
N GLU A 93 9.87 -0.43 -6.65
CA GLU A 93 9.00 -1.20 -7.51
C GLU A 93 8.29 -0.34 -8.56
N TYR A 94 7.90 0.90 -8.23
CA TYR A 94 7.10 1.73 -9.14
C TYR A 94 7.88 2.25 -10.37
N ASN A 95 9.22 2.20 -10.32
CA ASN A 95 10.11 2.46 -11.45
C ASN A 95 10.76 1.17 -12.00
N HIS A 96 10.53 0.03 -11.35
CA HIS A 96 11.17 -1.22 -11.74
C HIS A 96 10.47 -1.85 -12.94
N LYS A 97 11.25 -2.44 -13.85
CA LYS A 97 10.72 -3.05 -15.08
C LYS A 97 9.83 -4.26 -14.80
N ASP A 98 10.11 -5.00 -13.73
CA ASP A 98 9.33 -6.18 -13.33
C ASP A 98 7.89 -5.86 -12.92
N PHE A 99 7.62 -4.59 -12.60
CA PHE A 99 6.27 -4.11 -12.30
C PHE A 99 5.52 -3.63 -13.53
N ALA A 100 6.12 -3.70 -14.73
CA ALA A 100 5.40 -3.43 -15.96
C ALA A 100 4.19 -4.38 -16.11
N PRO A 101 3.02 -3.88 -16.55
CA PRO A 101 2.76 -2.53 -17.03
C PRO A 101 2.36 -1.51 -15.93
N CYS A 102 2.33 -1.91 -14.67
CA CYS A 102 1.93 -1.10 -13.51
C CYS A 102 3.01 -0.16 -12.97
N ASN A 103 4.01 0.16 -13.77
CA ASN A 103 5.06 1.12 -13.43
C ASN A 103 4.86 2.43 -14.19
N LYS A 104 5.67 3.45 -13.85
CA LYS A 104 5.61 4.76 -14.49
C LYS A 104 5.81 4.69 -16.01
N ALA A 105 6.76 3.87 -16.47
CA ALA A 105 7.06 3.72 -17.90
C ALA A 105 5.90 3.06 -18.69
N GLY A 106 5.15 2.16 -18.06
CA GLY A 106 3.96 1.53 -18.61
C GLY A 106 2.69 2.36 -18.43
N HIS A 107 2.80 3.60 -17.94
CA HIS A 107 1.67 4.47 -17.63
C HIS A 107 0.59 3.78 -16.78
N PHE A 108 1.03 2.94 -15.84
CA PHE A 108 0.15 2.17 -14.96
C PHE A 108 -0.90 1.33 -15.72
N GLY A 109 -0.53 0.83 -16.90
CA GLY A 109 -1.37 0.00 -17.76
C GLY A 109 -2.37 0.75 -18.64
N LEU A 110 -2.49 2.07 -18.49
CA LEU A 110 -3.49 2.90 -19.19
C LEU A 110 -3.17 3.15 -20.67
N THR A 111 -1.96 2.83 -21.15
CA THR A 111 -1.60 2.96 -22.57
C THR A 111 -1.99 1.75 -23.42
N SER A 112 -2.11 0.57 -22.82
CA SER A 112 -2.27 -0.69 -23.55
C SER A 112 -3.72 -1.18 -23.62
N GLY A 113 -4.65 -0.54 -22.91
CA GLY A 113 -6.06 -0.96 -22.77
C GLY A 113 -6.27 -2.30 -22.04
N LEU A 114 -5.21 -3.11 -21.87
CA LEU A 114 -5.27 -4.50 -21.41
C LEU A 114 -5.00 -4.67 -19.91
N ALA A 115 -4.26 -3.76 -19.28
CA ALA A 115 -3.88 -3.89 -17.88
C ALA A 115 -4.47 -2.76 -17.02
N LYS A 116 -5.34 -3.14 -16.07
CA LYS A 116 -5.95 -2.23 -15.10
C LYS A 116 -5.16 -2.31 -13.80
N CYS A 117 -4.19 -1.42 -13.63
CA CYS A 117 -3.43 -1.35 -12.39
C CYS A 117 -4.21 -0.53 -11.36
N PHE A 118 -4.12 -0.93 -10.10
CA PHE A 118 -4.63 -0.16 -8.96
C PHE A 118 -3.59 -0.22 -7.85
N LEU A 119 -3.43 0.89 -7.14
CA LEU A 119 -2.58 0.95 -5.96
C LEU A 119 -3.47 0.86 -4.74
N LEU A 120 -3.30 -0.20 -3.95
CA LEU A 120 -3.97 -0.36 -2.67
C LEU A 120 -3.08 0.23 -1.57
N ARG A 121 -3.68 1.02 -0.69
CA ARG A 121 -2.98 1.71 0.40
C ARG A 121 -3.69 1.47 1.72
N LEU A 122 -2.94 0.98 2.69
CA LEU A 122 -3.39 0.90 4.06
C LEU A 122 -3.29 2.27 4.75
N ASN A 123 -4.34 2.69 5.43
CA ASN A 123 -4.35 3.95 6.18
C ASN A 123 -3.39 3.87 7.38
N LYS A 124 -2.59 4.91 7.58
CA LYS A 124 -1.65 4.99 8.70
C LYS A 124 -2.44 5.27 9.99
N ILE A 125 -2.27 4.40 10.98
CA ILE A 125 -2.76 4.61 12.34
C ILE A 125 -1.55 4.62 13.27
N TYR A 126 -1.48 5.64 14.14
CA TYR A 126 -0.39 5.76 15.11
C TYR A 126 -0.36 4.52 16.03
N GLY A 127 0.83 3.96 16.24
CA GLY A 127 1.03 2.78 17.10
C GLY A 127 0.45 1.46 16.58
N TRP A 128 -0.26 1.46 15.45
CA TRP A 128 -0.84 0.24 14.89
C TRP A 128 0.24 -0.68 14.33
N LYS A 129 0.20 -1.94 14.75
CA LYS A 129 1.08 -3.00 14.24
C LYS A 129 0.20 -4.14 13.72
N PRO A 130 0.47 -4.68 12.52
CA PRO A 130 -0.27 -5.83 12.03
C PRO A 130 -0.07 -7.03 12.94
N ALA A 131 -1.15 -7.79 13.16
CA ALA A 131 -1.08 -9.07 13.84
C ALA A 131 -0.40 -10.12 12.94
N ASP A 132 0.33 -11.04 13.54
CA ASP A 132 0.86 -12.21 12.84
C ASP A 132 -0.31 -13.15 12.49
N TYR A 133 -0.57 -13.37 11.20
CA TYR A 133 -1.64 -14.25 10.74
C TYR A 133 -1.17 -15.70 10.59
N LYS A 134 -1.87 -16.64 11.24
CA LYS A 134 -1.74 -18.08 10.96
C LYS A 134 -2.80 -18.51 9.96
N LEU A 135 -2.45 -19.42 9.04
CA LEU A 135 -3.41 -20.01 8.10
C LEU A 135 -4.64 -20.63 8.78
N SER A 136 -4.47 -21.19 9.98
CA SER A 136 -5.58 -21.74 10.77
C SER A 136 -6.60 -20.69 11.22
N GLN A 137 -6.29 -19.40 11.11
CA GLN A 137 -7.18 -18.28 11.42
C GLN A 137 -7.87 -17.74 10.16
N LEU A 138 -7.45 -18.18 8.97
CA LEU A 138 -7.96 -17.75 7.68
C LEU A 138 -8.88 -18.84 7.12
N ASN A 139 -10.09 -18.93 7.70
CA ASN A 139 -11.15 -19.82 7.23
C ASN A 139 -11.98 -19.19 6.09
N ASP A 140 -11.35 -18.34 5.29
CA ASP A 140 -12.04 -17.72 4.15
C ASP A 140 -12.06 -18.71 2.99
N VAL A 141 -13.27 -19.14 2.62
CA VAL A 141 -13.53 -20.10 1.54
C VAL A 141 -13.09 -19.56 0.19
N ASP A 142 -13.02 -18.22 0.06
CA ASP A 142 -12.73 -17.54 -1.21
C ASP A 142 -11.27 -17.13 -1.38
N MET A 143 -10.37 -17.49 -0.46
CA MET A 143 -8.95 -17.17 -0.59
C MET A 143 -8.32 -17.93 -1.78
N PRO A 144 -7.70 -17.23 -2.76
CA PRO A 144 -7.03 -17.89 -3.88
C PRO A 144 -5.86 -18.77 -3.41
N ASP A 145 -5.69 -19.93 -4.05
CA ASP A 145 -4.60 -20.88 -3.73
C ASP A 145 -3.21 -20.24 -3.79
N LYS A 146 -3.01 -19.27 -4.69
CA LYS A 146 -1.75 -18.53 -4.80
C LYS A 146 -1.43 -17.78 -3.50
N VAL A 147 -2.42 -17.13 -2.90
CA VAL A 147 -2.27 -16.39 -1.64
C VAL A 147 -2.00 -17.37 -0.50
N ARG A 148 -2.75 -18.47 -0.45
CA ARG A 148 -2.55 -19.55 0.54
C ARG A 148 -1.11 -20.08 0.51
N LYS A 149 -0.58 -20.36 -0.69
CA LYS A 149 0.79 -20.84 -0.90
C LYS A 149 1.85 -19.84 -0.42
N ILE A 150 1.64 -18.53 -0.62
CA ILE A 150 2.55 -17.49 -0.13
C ILE A 150 2.59 -17.46 1.40
N ILE A 151 1.41 -17.52 2.04
CA ILE A 151 1.31 -17.54 3.50
C ILE A 151 1.92 -18.84 4.07
N ASP A 152 1.70 -19.98 3.41
CA ASP A 152 2.29 -21.27 3.77
C ASP A 152 3.82 -21.22 3.70
N ALA A 153 4.37 -20.68 2.60
CA ALA A 153 5.80 -20.54 2.41
C ALA A 153 6.43 -19.61 3.47
N ALA A 154 5.77 -18.49 3.77
CA ALA A 154 6.20 -17.56 4.83
C ALA A 154 6.21 -18.22 6.21
N ASN A 155 5.21 -19.05 6.51
CA ASN A 155 5.11 -19.77 7.79
C ASN A 155 6.11 -20.92 7.93
N ARG A 156 6.64 -21.46 6.82
CA ARG A 156 7.56 -22.60 6.80
C ARG A 156 9.05 -22.21 6.80
N ARG A 157 9.39 -20.91 6.83
CA ARG A 157 10.80 -20.49 6.87
C ARG A 157 11.52 -21.12 8.08
N PRO A 158 12.74 -21.65 7.87
CA PRO A 158 13.46 -22.36 8.92
C PRO A 158 13.83 -21.44 10.09
N PRO A 159 13.96 -21.99 11.32
CA PRO A 159 14.40 -21.23 12.47
C PRO A 159 15.80 -20.65 12.23
N GLY A 160 15.92 -19.31 12.17
CA GLY A 160 17.18 -18.61 11.94
C GLY A 160 17.13 -17.54 10.84
N GLU A 161 16.18 -17.63 9.91
CA GLU A 161 16.05 -16.71 8.76
C GLU A 161 15.06 -15.55 8.96
N GLY A 162 14.70 -15.26 10.21
CA GLY A 162 13.69 -14.24 10.54
C GLY A 162 12.26 -14.66 10.15
N LYS A 163 11.27 -14.16 10.89
CA LYS A 163 9.85 -14.37 10.53
C LYS A 163 9.42 -13.34 9.50
N VAL A 164 8.93 -13.80 8.35
CA VAL A 164 8.26 -12.91 7.39
C VAL A 164 6.88 -12.56 7.94
N ARG A 165 6.64 -11.26 8.15
CA ARG A 165 5.32 -10.76 8.57
C ARG A 165 4.58 -10.25 7.36
N LEU A 166 3.46 -10.88 7.03
CA LEU A 166 2.64 -10.54 5.87
C LEU A 166 1.24 -10.10 6.31
N ILE A 167 0.71 -9.10 5.63
CA ILE A 167 -0.71 -8.76 5.66
C ILE A 167 -1.31 -9.28 4.35
N PRO A 168 -2.05 -10.40 4.36
CA PRO A 168 -2.60 -10.95 3.13
C PRO A 168 -3.72 -10.03 2.60
N LEU A 169 -3.69 -9.79 1.29
CA LEU A 169 -4.68 -9.00 0.57
C LEU A 169 -4.99 -9.66 -0.77
N TRP A 170 -6.27 -9.79 -1.11
CA TRP A 170 -6.71 -10.31 -2.40
C TRP A 170 -8.00 -9.63 -2.84
N CYS A 171 -8.21 -9.59 -4.16
CA CYS A 171 -9.40 -9.04 -4.77
C CYS A 171 -10.26 -10.19 -5.32
N LYS A 172 -11.58 -10.05 -5.18
CA LYS A 172 -12.57 -10.96 -5.76
C LYS A 172 -13.56 -10.14 -6.61
N GLY A 173 -13.89 -10.65 -7.80
CA GLY A 173 -14.99 -10.09 -8.60
C GLY A 173 -16.33 -10.42 -7.95
N LYS A 174 -17.28 -9.47 -8.02
CA LYS A 174 -18.67 -9.73 -7.66
C LYS A 174 -19.39 -10.50 -8.75
#